data_AF-A0A3D5U710-F1
#
_entry.id   AF-A0A3D5U710-F1
#
_cell.length_a   1.000
_cell.length_b   1.000
_cell.length_c   1.000
_cell.angle_alpha   90.00
_cell.angle_beta   90.00
_cell.angle_gamma   90.00
#
_symmetry.space_group_name_H-M   'P 1'
#
loop_
_entity.id
_entity.type
_entity.pdbx_description
1 polymer ?
#
loop_
_entity_poly.entity_id
_entity_poly.type
_entity_poly.pdbx_seq_one_letter_code
_entity_poly.pdbx_strand_id
1 'polypeptide(L)'
;MAVDANVLVFERIREELDTGKTARSAVDAGYNRAAVTVWDANITTLIAAAVLYQFGSGPIRGFAITLAIGIIGSMFCALVFVRSLFDTFVLTGTKKTLSI
;
A
#
# COMPACT_ATOMS: atom_id res chain seq x y z
N MET A 1 -4.74 -8.72 -2.97
CA MET A 1 -4.55 -7.29 -3.28
C MET A 1 -3.17 -6.76 -2.89
N ALA A 2 -2.46 -7.32 -1.90
CA ALA A 2 -1.10 -6.87 -1.54
C ALA A 2 -0.06 -6.96 -2.68
N VAL A 3 -0.21 -7.91 -3.61
CA VAL A 3 0.70 -8.06 -4.77
C VAL A 3 0.42 -7.00 -5.85
N ASP A 4 -0.85 -6.66 -6.12
CA ASP A 4 -1.21 -5.61 -7.09
C ASP A 4 -0.61 -4.26 -6.73
N ALA A 5 -0.60 -3.93 -5.43
CA ALA A 5 0.01 -2.70 -4.93
C ALA A 5 1.50 -2.61 -5.31
N ASN A 6 2.24 -3.70 -5.15
CA ASN A 6 3.66 -3.74 -5.49
C ASN A 6 3.89 -3.67 -7.00
N VAL A 7 3.06 -4.34 -7.80
CA VAL A 7 3.13 -4.28 -9.27
C VAL A 7 2.86 -2.84 -9.74
N LEU A 8 1.81 -2.19 -9.21
CA LEU A 8 1.46 -0.80 -9.55
C LEU A 8 2.58 0.19 -9.26
N VAL A 9 3.25 0.07 -8.11
CA VAL A 9 4.40 0.91 -7.74
C VAL A 9 5.53 0.72 -8.76
N PHE A 10 5.86 -0.54 -9.10
CA PHE A 10 6.92 -0.85 -10.06
C PHE A 10 6.61 -0.32 -11.46
N GLU A 11 5.37 -0.48 -11.90
CA GLU A 11 4.92 0.00 -13.20
C GLU A 11 4.99 1.53 -13.28
N ARG A 12 4.59 2.22 -12.20
CA ARG A 12 4.61 3.67 -12.15
C ARG A 12 6.02 4.25 -12.09
N ILE A 13 6.93 3.61 -11.36
CA ILE A 13 8.35 3.96 -11.37
C ILE A 13 8.93 3.78 -12.77
N ARG A 14 8.56 2.69 -13.46
CA ARG A 14 9.00 2.44 -14.84
C ARG A 14 8.48 3.50 -15.81
N GLU A 15 7.22 3.94 -15.70
CA GLU A 15 6.69 5.05 -16.51
C GLU A 15 7.42 6.37 -16.26
N GLU A 16 7.67 6.72 -14.99
CA GLU A 16 8.38 7.96 -14.61
C GLU A 16 9.85 7.96 -15.05
N LEU A 17 10.48 6.78 -15.11
CA LEU A 17 11.81 6.59 -15.71
C LEU A 17 11.79 6.78 -17.23
N ASP A 18 10.78 6.25 -17.92
CA ASP A 18 10.61 6.39 -19.36
C ASP A 18 10.32 7.85 -19.78
N THR A 19 9.77 8.65 -18.85
CA THR A 19 9.58 10.10 -19.04
C THR A 19 10.87 10.92 -18.90
N GLY A 20 12.02 10.28 -18.68
CA GLY A 20 13.34 10.91 -18.65
C GLY A 20 13.73 11.55 -17.31
N LYS A 21 13.00 11.26 -16.22
CA LYS A 21 13.38 11.75 -14.88
C LYS A 21 14.55 10.96 -14.33
N THR A 22 15.38 11.61 -13.52
CA THR A 22 16.47 10.92 -12.81
C THR A 22 15.90 9.82 -11.92
N ALA A 23 16.58 8.68 -11.87
CA ALA A 23 16.07 7.48 -11.18
C ALA A 23 15.63 7.74 -9.74
N ARG A 24 16.34 8.63 -9.03
CA ARG A 24 16.00 9.04 -7.66
C ARG A 24 14.68 9.81 -7.58
N SER A 25 14.44 10.74 -8.51
CA SER A 25 13.20 11.51 -8.58
C SER A 25 12.02 10.68 -9.08
N ALA A 26 12.27 9.73 -9.98
CA ALA A 26 11.24 8.81 -10.48
C ALA A 26 10.75 7.86 -9.37
N VAL A 27 11.67 7.36 -8.53
CA VAL A 27 11.31 6.53 -7.37
C VAL A 27 10.51 7.33 -6.34
N ASP A 28 10.96 8.52 -5.93
CA ASP A 28 10.22 9.34 -4.96
C ASP A 28 8.82 9.75 -5.46
N ALA A 29 8.72 10.14 -6.74
CA ALA A 29 7.45 10.52 -7.35
C ALA A 29 6.51 9.31 -7.51
N GLY A 30 7.06 8.16 -7.94
CA GLY A 30 6.33 6.91 -8.08
C GLY A 30 5.82 6.40 -6.74
N TYR A 31 6.64 6.42 -5.69
CA TYR A 31 6.26 5.95 -4.36
C TYR A 31 5.17 6.81 -3.73
N ASN A 32 5.28 8.14 -3.79
CA ASN A 32 4.27 9.03 -3.22
C ASN A 32 2.90 8.86 -3.89
N ARG A 33 2.86 8.80 -5.23
CA ARG A 33 1.58 8.63 -5.95
C ARG A 33 1.01 7.23 -5.78
N ALA A 34 1.84 6.20 -5.91
CA ALA A 34 1.39 4.82 -5.79
C ALA A 34 0.93 4.50 -4.36
N ALA A 35 1.57 5.06 -3.33
CA ALA A 35 1.11 4.93 -1.95
C ALA A 35 -0.32 5.48 -1.78
N VAL A 36 -0.63 6.64 -2.37
CA VAL A 36 -2.00 7.20 -2.34
C VAL A 36 -3.00 6.29 -3.06
N THR A 37 -2.64 5.77 -4.24
CA THR A 37 -3.53 4.86 -4.99
C THR A 37 -3.77 3.56 -4.23
N VAL A 38 -2.74 2.98 -3.60
CA VAL A 38 -2.86 1.76 -2.79
C VAL A 38 -3.73 2.03 -1.56
N TRP A 39 -3.61 3.20 -0.95
CA TRP A 39 -4.47 3.64 0.14
C TRP A 39 -5.94 3.69 -0.28
N ASP A 40 -6.23 4.32 -1.41
CA ASP A 40 -7.59 4.49 -1.92
C ASP A 40 -8.21 3.14 -2.33
N ALA A 41 -7.42 2.23 -2.89
CA ALA A 41 -7.83 0.87 -3.22
C ALA A 41 -8.21 0.04 -1.97
N ASN A 42 -7.46 0.17 -0.87
CA ASN A 42 -7.81 -0.52 0.37
C ASN A 42 -9.06 0.08 1.04
N ILE A 43 -9.23 1.41 0.97
CA ILE A 43 -10.43 2.10 1.49
C ILE A 43 -11.68 1.68 0.72
N THR A 44 -11.64 1.68 -0.62
CA THR A 44 -12.77 1.23 -1.45
C THR A 44 -13.13 -0.23 -1.18
N THR A 45 -12.14 -1.09 -0.93
CA THR A 45 -12.36 -2.49 -0.54
C THR A 45 -13.02 -2.61 0.84
N LEU A 46 -12.66 -1.75 1.80
CA LEU A 46 -13.34 -1.68 3.10
C LEU A 46 -14.80 -1.24 2.96
N ILE A 47 -15.08 -0.28 2.07
CA ILE A 47 -16.46 0.14 1.77
C ILE A 47 -17.25 -1.03 1.18
N ALA A 48 -16.67 -1.77 0.24
CA ALA A 48 -17.29 -2.97 -0.32
C ALA A 48 -17.56 -4.04 0.75
N ALA A 49 -16.61 -4.26 1.68
CA ALA A 49 -16.80 -5.17 2.81
C ALA A 49 -17.96 -4.73 3.72
N ALA A 50 -18.09 -3.42 3.99
CA ALA A 50 -19.18 -2.87 4.77
C ALA A 50 -20.54 -3.09 4.08
N VAL A 51 -20.61 -2.89 2.75
CA VAL A 51 -21.80 -3.18 1.95
C VAL A 51 -22.15 -4.68 1.99
N LEU A 52 -21.16 -5.56 1.80
CA LEU A 52 -21.36 -7.02 1.90
C LEU A 52 -21.81 -7.46 3.28
N TYR A 53 -21.36 -6.79 4.35
CA TYR A 53 -21.81 -7.07 5.71
C TYR A 53 -23.27 -6.64 5.95
N GLN A 54 -23.67 -5.51 5.37
CA GLN A 54 -25.01 -4.93 5.53
C GLN A 54 -26.06 -5.68 4.70
N PHE A 55 -25.74 -6.04 3.45
CA PHE A 55 -26.66 -6.67 2.51
C PHE A 55 -26.45 -8.19 2.34
N GLY A 56 -25.32 -8.74 2.80
CA GLY A 56 -25.01 -10.16 2.69
C GLY A 56 -25.69 -11.01 3.77
N SER A 57 -26.16 -12.19 3.38
CA SER A 57 -26.75 -13.19 4.28
C SER A 57 -25.86 -14.41 4.45
N GLY A 58 -25.88 -15.01 5.65
CA GLY A 58 -25.22 -16.29 5.94
C GLY A 58 -23.70 -16.26 5.69
N PRO A 59 -23.16 -17.02 4.71
CA PRO A 59 -21.72 -17.11 4.45
C PRO A 59 -21.06 -15.78 4.04
N ILE A 60 -21.79 -14.92 3.29
CA ILE A 60 -21.25 -13.66 2.76
C ILE A 60 -20.93 -12.68 3.89
N ARG A 61 -21.70 -12.72 4.98
CA ARG A 61 -21.48 -11.89 6.16
C ARG A 61 -20.21 -12.30 6.91
N GLY A 62 -19.95 -13.61 7.00
CA GLY A 62 -18.71 -14.16 7.56
C GLY A 62 -17.48 -13.78 6.73
N PHE A 63 -17.60 -13.84 5.40
CA PHE A 63 -16.55 -13.40 4.47
C PHE A 63 -16.26 -11.89 4.60
N ALA A 64 -17.30 -11.06 4.72
CA ALA A 64 -17.13 -9.61 4.88
C ALA A 64 -16.35 -9.25 6.15
N ILE A 65 -16.60 -9.96 7.26
CA ILE A 65 -15.89 -9.75 8.53
C ILE A 65 -14.42 -10.14 8.41
N THR A 66 -14.10 -11.31 7.85
CA THR A 66 -12.71 -11.75 7.71
C THR A 66 -11.93 -10.85 6.76
N LEU A 67 -12.56 -10.38 5.68
CA LEU A 67 -11.98 -9.42 4.75
C LEU A 67 -11.69 -8.08 5.44
N ALA A 68 -12.63 -7.56 6.23
CA ALA A 68 -12.45 -6.31 6.97
C ALA A 68 -11.31 -6.40 8.00
N ILE A 69 -11.26 -7.49 8.79
CA ILE A 69 -10.17 -7.72 9.76
C ILE A 69 -8.81 -7.84 9.04
N GLY A 70 -8.76 -8.53 7.91
CA GLY A 70 -7.55 -8.67 7.10
C GLY A 70 -7.03 -7.34 6.58
N ILE A 71 -7.92 -6.45 6.09
CA ILE A 71 -7.52 -5.12 5.60
C ILE A 71 -7.05 -4.24 6.75
N ILE A 72 -7.75 -4.23 7.89
CA ILE A 72 -7.33 -3.43 9.06
C ILE A 72 -5.97 -3.89 9.59
N GLY A 73 -5.74 -5.21 9.71
CA GLY A 73 -4.45 -5.76 10.13
C GLY A 73 -3.31 -5.41 9.15
N SER A 74 -3.59 -5.52 7.85
CA SER A 74 -2.67 -5.12 6.78
C SER A 74 -2.33 -3.62 6.84
N MET A 75 -3.34 -2.75 6.95
CA MET A 75 -3.16 -1.30 7.00
C MET A 75 -2.44 -0.87 8.28
N PHE A 76 -2.74 -1.49 9.42
CA PHE A 76 -2.02 -1.25 10.67
C PHE A 76 -0.55 -1.65 10.55
N CYS A 77 -0.26 -2.82 9.97
CA CYS A 77 1.11 -3.26 9.73
C CYS A 77 1.83 -2.28 8.76
N ALA A 78 1.19 -1.86 7.68
CA ALA A 78 1.77 -0.91 6.73
C ALA A 78 1.99 0.50 7.31
N LEU A 79 1.09 1.01 8.15
CA LEU A 79 1.20 2.36 8.72
C LEU A 79 2.04 2.46 9.96
N VAL A 80 1.96 1.46 10.83
CA VAL A 80 2.59 1.51 12.15
C VAL A 80 3.86 0.69 12.11
N PHE A 81 3.82 -0.53 11.59
CA PHE A 81 4.97 -1.43 11.61
C PHE A 81 6.02 -1.03 10.58
N VAL A 82 5.63 -0.79 9.31
CA VAL A 82 6.58 -0.37 8.27
C VAL A 82 7.09 1.04 8.54
N ARG A 83 6.23 1.96 8.99
CA ARG A 83 6.66 3.33 9.33
C ARG A 83 7.58 3.34 10.55
N SER A 84 7.28 2.57 11.60
CA SER A 84 8.16 2.43 12.76
C SER A 84 9.48 1.73 12.41
N LEU A 85 9.45 0.73 11.52
CA LEU A 85 10.66 0.07 11.03
C LEU A 85 11.51 1.03 10.20
N PHE A 86 10.90 1.78 9.28
CA PHE A 86 11.60 2.79 8.48
C PHE A 86 12.18 3.89 9.37
N ASP A 87 11.41 4.40 10.34
CA ASP A 87 11.87 5.44 11.25
C ASP A 87 13.02 4.94 12.13
N THR A 88 12.93 3.71 12.63
CA THR A 88 14.02 3.08 13.40
C THR A 88 15.26 2.82 12.54
N PHE A 89 15.09 2.37 11.30
CA PHE A 89 16.20 2.16 10.35
C PHE A 89 16.86 3.48 9.93
N VAL A 90 16.08 4.55 9.74
CA VAL A 90 16.55 5.89 9.35
C VAL A 90 17.23 6.59 10.53
N LEU A 91 16.73 6.41 11.76
CA LEU A 91 17.31 7.00 12.98
C LEU A 91 18.53 6.22 13.51
N THR A 92 18.62 4.91 13.25
CA THR A 92 19.73 4.05 13.75
C THR A 92 20.81 3.79 12.68
N GLY A 93 20.51 3.99 11.39
CA GLY A 93 21.37 3.60 10.28
C GLY A 93 21.79 4.75 9.38
N THR A 94 23.01 5.25 9.59
CA THR A 94 23.78 6.02 8.62
C THR A 94 23.82 5.30 7.27
N LYS A 95 23.05 5.73 6.26
CA LYS A 95 23.53 5.91 4.87
C LYS A 95 22.51 6.57 3.93
N LYS A 96 23.04 7.60 3.27
CA LYS A 96 22.38 8.61 2.42
C LYS A 96 22.35 8.19 0.94
N THR A 97 22.26 6.90 0.63
CA THR A 97 22.29 6.39 -0.75
C THR A 97 21.73 4.96 -0.82
N LEU A 98 20.59 4.81 -1.50
CA LEU A 98 20.09 3.53 -1.98
C LEU A 98 20.83 3.21 -3.28
N SER A 99 21.66 2.15 -3.25
CA SER A 99 22.09 1.44 -4.44
C SER A 99 20.95 0.49 -4.82
N ILE A 100 20.61 0.56 -6.10
CA ILE A 100 19.62 -0.24 -6.85
C ILE A 100 19.61 -1.71 -6.43
#